data_AF-A0A7C5H329-F1
#
_entry.id   AF-A0A7C5H329-F1
#
_cell.length_a   1.000
_cell.length_b   1.000
_cell.length_c   1.000
_cell.angle_alpha   90.00
_cell.angle_beta   90.00
_cell.angle_gamma   90.00
#
_symmetry.space_group_name_H-M   'P 1'
#
loop_
_entity.id
_entity.type
_entity.pdbx_description
1 polymer ?
#
loop_
_entity_poly.entity_id
_entity_poly.type
_entity_poly.pdbx_seq_one_letter_code
_entity_poly.pdbx_strand_id
1 'polypeptide(L)'
;MKTVLFVCTGNVCRSPMAAGLFRHAVGDSYNVLSAGLAAVEGQPASQPAVEVMAELGIDISGHRSRMISEELVRQADYIFAMTRGQVEALIATFPEAREKTFLLREFNDELEEFEKDVPDPIGGSQEVYRLCRDKIQQGITGILRYFEQMGEGGKLHNKLNVLRVAIGADHGGFDLKEQLKQHLVKSNVVVLDFGTSSKESVDYPDIALPVCQAVVSGSCNYGILICTTGIGMSIAANKIPGIRAALCWNEHLAEMARRHNNANVLCLSGSETSFEQAQKIVEIFLNTPFDGGRHERRVCKFRPGAGLVELPLRAVDPAMWQAIEAERRRQSENLELIASENFTSIAVLEAQGSVLTNKYAEGYPNKRWYGGCENIDVIEQLAIDRAKSLFKAEHANVQPHSGSQANMAVYFAVLKPGDKILTMDLTHGGHLTHGNRANFSGKLFEVIHYGVRKEDEQIDYEELERLA
;
A
#
# COMPACT_ATOMS: atom_id res chain seq x y z
N MET A 1 -6.99 19.47 -38.14
CA MET A 1 -7.38 19.07 -36.77
C MET A 1 -6.54 17.86 -36.44
N LYS A 2 -5.84 17.86 -35.30
CA LYS A 2 -4.99 16.73 -34.94
C LYS A 2 -5.83 15.51 -34.58
N THR A 3 -5.34 14.32 -34.90
CA THR A 3 -6.00 13.05 -34.64
C THR A 3 -5.30 12.30 -33.50
N VAL A 4 -6.07 11.94 -32.48
CA VAL A 4 -5.60 11.14 -31.34
C VAL A 4 -6.25 9.76 -31.42
N LEU A 5 -5.43 8.71 -31.42
CA LEU A 5 -5.87 7.32 -31.49
C LEU A 5 -5.59 6.59 -30.18
N PHE A 6 -6.64 6.09 -29.52
CA PHE A 6 -6.50 5.23 -28.34
C PHE A 6 -6.55 3.76 -28.72
N VAL A 7 -5.60 2.96 -28.24
CA VAL A 7 -5.49 1.53 -28.58
C VAL A 7 -5.54 0.68 -27.32
N CYS A 8 -6.33 -0.40 -27.36
CA CYS A 8 -6.26 -1.46 -26.34
C CYS A 8 -6.29 -2.84 -27.02
N THR A 9 -6.57 -3.92 -26.27
CA THR A 9 -6.62 -5.26 -26.86
C THR A 9 -7.86 -5.45 -27.75
N GLY A 10 -9.07 -5.41 -27.18
CA GLY A 10 -10.30 -5.76 -27.91
C GLY A 10 -11.15 -4.59 -28.42
N ASN A 11 -10.79 -3.33 -28.11
CA ASN A 11 -11.58 -2.13 -28.44
C ASN A 11 -13.04 -2.14 -27.96
N VAL A 12 -13.31 -2.79 -26.82
CA VAL A 12 -14.65 -2.84 -26.21
C VAL A 12 -14.72 -2.22 -24.81
N CYS A 13 -13.59 -2.05 -24.11
CA CYS A 13 -13.54 -1.48 -22.76
C CYS A 13 -12.64 -0.24 -22.68
N ARG A 14 -11.32 -0.44 -22.64
CA ARG A 14 -10.33 0.61 -22.31
C ARG A 14 -10.23 1.74 -23.34
N SER A 15 -9.99 1.43 -24.62
CA SER A 15 -9.85 2.47 -25.65
C SER A 15 -11.15 3.23 -25.96
N PRO A 16 -12.35 2.63 -25.87
CA PRO A 16 -13.61 3.39 -25.90
C PRO A 16 -13.76 4.36 -24.73
N MET A 17 -13.47 3.92 -23.50
CA MET A 17 -13.48 4.80 -22.32
C MET A 17 -12.50 5.96 -22.48
N ALA A 18 -11.28 5.68 -22.94
CA ALA A 18 -10.26 6.71 -23.18
C ALA A 18 -10.71 7.74 -24.23
N ALA A 19 -11.25 7.28 -25.36
CA ALA A 19 -11.78 8.16 -26.39
C ALA A 19 -12.97 9.00 -25.90
N GLY A 20 -13.86 8.41 -25.10
CA GLY A 20 -14.99 9.13 -24.50
C GLY A 20 -14.55 10.23 -23.54
N LEU A 21 -13.66 9.89 -22.60
CA LEU A 21 -13.09 10.83 -21.63
C LEU A 21 -12.31 11.96 -22.32
N PHE A 22 -11.48 11.63 -23.30
CA PHE A 22 -10.68 12.64 -23.99
C PHE A 22 -11.56 13.59 -24.82
N ARG A 23 -12.54 13.04 -25.57
CA ARG A 23 -13.50 13.85 -26.33
C ARG A 23 -14.32 14.76 -25.42
N HIS A 24 -14.75 14.25 -24.27
CA HIS A 24 -15.46 15.06 -23.27
C HIS A 24 -14.61 16.22 -22.75
N ALA A 25 -13.30 16.00 -22.58
CA ALA A 25 -12.39 17.03 -22.07
C ALA A 25 -12.03 18.12 -23.12
N VAL A 26 -11.88 17.76 -24.39
CA VAL A 26 -11.37 18.68 -25.44
C VAL A 26 -12.44 19.22 -26.39
N GLY A 27 -13.66 18.69 -26.34
CA GLY A 27 -14.72 18.98 -27.31
C GLY A 27 -14.30 18.64 -28.74
N ASP A 28 -14.56 19.55 -29.68
CA ASP A 28 -14.25 19.38 -31.11
C ASP A 28 -12.83 19.82 -31.49
N SER A 29 -11.94 20.04 -30.50
CA SER A 29 -10.58 20.51 -30.77
C SER A 29 -9.69 19.44 -31.43
N TYR A 30 -10.06 18.16 -31.28
CA TYR A 30 -9.31 17.00 -31.77
C TYR A 30 -10.23 15.99 -32.46
N ASN A 31 -9.71 15.31 -33.46
CA ASN A 31 -10.34 14.13 -34.03
C ASN A 31 -9.97 12.92 -33.15
N VAL A 32 -10.94 12.36 -32.42
CA VAL A 32 -10.69 11.30 -31.43
C VAL A 32 -11.12 9.94 -31.96
N LEU A 33 -10.17 9.03 -32.10
CA LEU A 33 -10.34 7.67 -32.60
C LEU A 33 -10.00 6.64 -31.52
N SER A 34 -10.62 5.46 -31.57
CA SER A 34 -10.18 4.28 -30.82
C SER A 34 -10.05 3.04 -31.71
N ALA A 35 -9.17 2.11 -31.36
CA ALA A 35 -9.00 0.83 -32.06
C ALA A 35 -8.50 -0.27 -31.10
N GLY A 36 -8.36 -1.50 -31.60
CA GLY A 36 -7.85 -2.63 -30.84
C GLY A 36 -6.87 -3.50 -31.62
N LEU A 37 -5.86 -4.02 -30.93
CA LEU A 37 -4.84 -4.91 -31.52
C LEU A 37 -5.41 -6.26 -31.97
N ALA A 38 -6.45 -6.74 -31.28
CA ALA A 38 -7.12 -8.00 -31.54
C ALA A 38 -8.64 -7.84 -31.40
N ALA A 39 -9.18 -6.74 -31.94
CA ALA A 39 -10.61 -6.46 -31.90
C ALA A 39 -11.38 -7.33 -32.90
N VAL A 40 -12.56 -7.79 -32.50
CA VAL A 40 -13.57 -8.30 -33.44
C VAL A 40 -14.37 -7.12 -33.94
N GLU A 41 -14.54 -6.97 -35.25
CA GLU A 41 -15.24 -5.82 -35.85
C GLU A 41 -16.71 -5.73 -35.41
N GLY A 42 -17.16 -4.50 -35.09
CA GLY A 42 -18.57 -4.18 -34.87
C GLY A 42 -19.17 -4.55 -33.51
N GLN A 43 -18.37 -5.02 -32.54
CA GLN A 43 -18.86 -5.28 -31.19
C GLN A 43 -19.19 -3.97 -30.45
N PRO A 44 -20.26 -3.93 -29.64
CA PRO A 44 -20.52 -2.77 -28.80
C PRO A 44 -19.46 -2.64 -27.69
N ALA A 45 -19.35 -1.45 -27.11
CA ALA A 45 -18.64 -1.31 -25.84
C ALA A 45 -19.26 -2.24 -24.78
N SER A 46 -18.44 -2.79 -23.89
CA SER A 46 -18.94 -3.69 -22.86
C SER A 46 -19.91 -2.96 -21.94
N GLN A 47 -20.96 -3.66 -21.51
CA GLN A 47 -22.00 -3.08 -20.67
C GLN A 47 -21.44 -2.42 -19.39
N PRO A 48 -20.49 -3.04 -18.65
CA PRO A 48 -19.89 -2.38 -17.49
C PRO A 48 -19.10 -1.11 -17.85
N ALA A 49 -18.44 -1.07 -19.01
CA ALA A 49 -17.73 0.15 -19.46
C ALA A 49 -18.71 1.29 -19.77
N VAL A 50 -19.85 0.99 -20.39
CA VAL A 50 -20.92 1.98 -20.65
C VAL A 50 -21.46 2.52 -19.33
N GLU A 51 -21.73 1.66 -18.36
CA GLU A 51 -22.27 2.04 -17.05
C GLU A 51 -21.33 2.95 -16.26
N VAL A 52 -20.05 2.59 -16.12
CA VAL A 52 -19.09 3.42 -15.37
C VAL A 52 -18.79 4.75 -16.08
N MET A 53 -18.94 4.82 -17.39
CA MET A 53 -18.81 6.09 -18.13
C MET A 53 -20.06 6.96 -17.99
N ALA A 54 -21.25 6.36 -17.95
CA ALA A 54 -22.50 7.07 -17.70
C ALA A 54 -22.55 7.72 -16.31
N GLU A 55 -21.85 7.15 -15.30
CA GLU A 55 -21.65 7.79 -13.99
C GLU A 55 -20.99 9.17 -14.08
N LEU A 56 -20.17 9.41 -15.13
CA LEU A 56 -19.53 10.69 -15.42
C LEU A 56 -20.32 11.54 -16.43
N GLY A 57 -21.52 11.09 -16.84
CA GLY A 57 -22.32 11.75 -17.87
C GLY A 57 -21.78 11.56 -19.30
N ILE A 58 -20.93 10.55 -19.54
CA ILE A 58 -20.32 10.28 -20.84
C ILE A 58 -20.96 9.03 -21.45
N ASP A 59 -21.65 9.20 -22.57
CA ASP A 59 -22.24 8.07 -23.31
C ASP A 59 -21.26 7.50 -24.34
N ILE A 60 -20.91 6.22 -24.17
CA ILE A 60 -20.10 5.45 -25.13
C ILE A 60 -20.88 4.27 -25.74
N SER A 61 -22.19 4.17 -25.54
CA SER A 61 -23.04 3.07 -26.03
C SER A 61 -23.09 2.96 -27.57
N GLY A 62 -22.89 4.10 -28.26
CA GLY A 62 -22.78 4.16 -29.71
C GLY A 62 -21.46 3.59 -30.28
N HIS A 63 -20.46 3.31 -29.43
CA HIS A 63 -19.16 2.79 -29.88
C HIS A 63 -19.28 1.44 -30.56
N ARG A 64 -18.51 1.23 -31.62
CA ARG A 64 -18.35 -0.06 -32.30
C ARG A 64 -16.87 -0.36 -32.44
N SER A 65 -16.47 -1.55 -32.00
CA SER A 65 -15.07 -1.98 -32.04
C SER A 65 -14.58 -2.09 -33.48
N ARG A 66 -13.31 -1.76 -33.67
CA ARG A 66 -12.59 -1.92 -34.92
C ARG A 66 -11.14 -2.32 -34.66
N MET A 67 -10.60 -3.15 -35.54
CA MET A 67 -9.21 -3.57 -35.51
C MET A 67 -8.32 -2.40 -35.94
N ILE A 68 -7.14 -2.32 -35.34
CA ILE A 68 -6.16 -1.33 -35.80
C ILE A 68 -5.71 -1.66 -37.23
N SER A 69 -5.58 -0.63 -38.05
CA SER A 69 -5.17 -0.74 -39.45
C SER A 69 -4.07 0.28 -39.75
N GLU A 70 -3.32 0.03 -40.82
CA GLU A 70 -2.31 0.96 -41.31
C GLU A 70 -2.90 2.35 -41.62
N GLU A 71 -4.14 2.40 -42.13
CA GLU A 71 -4.86 3.64 -42.38
C GLU A 71 -5.08 4.45 -41.08
N LEU A 72 -5.57 3.81 -40.01
CA LEU A 72 -5.78 4.46 -38.72
C LEU A 72 -4.48 4.97 -38.11
N VAL A 73 -3.41 4.18 -38.24
CA VAL A 73 -2.07 4.55 -37.77
C VAL A 73 -1.53 5.74 -38.57
N ARG A 74 -1.69 5.77 -39.89
CA ARG A 74 -1.27 6.91 -40.74
C ARG A 74 -2.06 8.18 -40.42
N GLN A 75 -3.36 8.08 -40.14
CA GLN A 75 -4.21 9.21 -39.80
C GLN A 75 -3.91 9.82 -38.42
N ALA A 76 -3.38 9.04 -37.49
CA ALA A 76 -3.11 9.49 -36.12
C ALA A 76 -1.85 10.36 -36.04
N ASP A 77 -1.96 11.52 -35.39
CA ASP A 77 -0.82 12.34 -34.98
C ASP A 77 -0.23 11.85 -33.65
N TYR A 78 -1.07 11.32 -32.76
CA TYR A 78 -0.68 10.69 -31.50
C TYR A 78 -1.43 9.38 -31.28
N ILE A 79 -0.72 8.35 -30.81
CA ILE A 79 -1.27 7.04 -30.50
C ILE A 79 -0.99 6.74 -29.02
N PHE A 80 -2.03 6.43 -28.26
CA PHE A 80 -1.93 6.09 -26.84
C PHE A 80 -2.41 4.67 -26.58
N ALA A 81 -1.51 3.81 -26.11
CA ALA A 81 -1.83 2.43 -25.72
C ALA A 81 -1.98 2.29 -24.20
N MET A 82 -2.64 1.22 -23.75
CA MET A 82 -2.97 1.03 -22.33
C MET A 82 -1.82 0.39 -21.53
N THR A 83 -0.98 -0.41 -22.17
CA THR A 83 0.14 -1.12 -21.52
C THR A 83 1.40 -1.09 -22.38
N ARG A 84 2.57 -1.27 -21.76
CA ARG A 84 3.86 -1.37 -22.48
C ARG A 84 3.85 -2.45 -23.55
N GLY A 85 3.34 -3.64 -23.23
CA GLY A 85 3.24 -4.73 -24.20
C GLY A 85 2.39 -4.37 -25.42
N GLN A 86 1.40 -3.49 -25.28
CA GLN A 86 0.63 -2.98 -26.42
C GLN A 86 1.41 -1.95 -27.24
N VAL A 87 2.19 -1.08 -26.59
CA VAL A 87 3.12 -0.15 -27.29
C VAL A 87 4.13 -0.94 -28.10
N GLU A 88 4.76 -1.96 -27.50
CA GLU A 88 5.72 -2.83 -28.17
C GLU A 88 5.09 -3.58 -29.36
N ALA A 89 3.90 -4.16 -29.17
CA ALA A 89 3.17 -4.83 -30.25
C ALA A 89 2.81 -3.89 -31.40
N LEU A 90 2.41 -2.65 -31.10
CA LEU A 90 2.14 -1.62 -32.10
C LEU A 90 3.40 -1.26 -32.89
N ILE A 91 4.51 -1.02 -32.22
CA ILE A 91 5.78 -0.66 -32.86
C ILE A 91 6.35 -1.83 -33.68
N ALA A 92 6.16 -3.07 -33.22
CA ALA A 92 6.57 -4.25 -33.96
C ALA A 92 5.76 -4.44 -35.26
N THR A 93 4.47 -4.09 -35.22
CA THR A 93 3.56 -4.23 -36.36
C THR A 93 3.63 -3.04 -37.33
N PHE A 94 3.78 -1.82 -36.80
CA PHE A 94 3.83 -0.55 -37.53
C PHE A 94 5.06 0.26 -37.10
N PRO A 95 6.28 -0.08 -37.57
CA PRO A 95 7.52 0.55 -37.12
C PRO A 95 7.55 2.08 -37.34
N GLU A 96 6.86 2.58 -38.36
CA GLU A 96 6.72 3.99 -38.71
C GLU A 96 5.94 4.80 -37.65
N ALA A 97 5.22 4.14 -36.75
CA ALA A 97 4.43 4.78 -35.71
C ALA A 97 5.22 5.04 -34.41
N ARG A 98 6.49 4.62 -34.33
CA ARG A 98 7.29 4.65 -33.09
C ARG A 98 7.34 6.04 -32.45
N GLU A 99 7.62 7.09 -33.22
CA GLU A 99 7.80 8.45 -32.69
C GLU A 99 6.49 9.10 -32.22
N LYS A 100 5.35 8.48 -32.54
CA LYS A 100 4.01 8.97 -32.19
C LYS A 100 3.21 8.00 -31.34
N THR A 101 3.83 6.94 -30.82
CA THR A 101 3.17 5.94 -29.97
C THR A 101 3.68 6.04 -28.55
N PHE A 102 2.76 6.25 -27.62
CA PHE A 102 3.02 6.51 -26.21
C PHE A 102 2.18 5.60 -25.33
N LEU A 103 2.61 5.41 -24.09
CA LEU A 103 1.78 4.83 -23.04
C LEU A 103 0.78 5.90 -22.55
N LEU A 104 -0.47 5.52 -22.29
CA LEU A 104 -1.53 6.47 -21.90
C LEU A 104 -1.15 7.33 -20.68
N ARG A 105 -0.41 6.73 -19.72
CA ARG A 105 0.03 7.39 -18.49
C ARG A 105 1.52 7.71 -18.51
N GLU A 106 2.10 7.90 -19.69
CA GLU A 106 3.53 8.22 -19.87
C GLU A 106 3.90 9.57 -19.27
N PHE A 107 3.07 10.60 -19.50
CA PHE A 107 3.28 11.98 -19.05
C PHE A 107 2.82 12.23 -17.60
N ASN A 108 2.87 11.20 -16.77
CA ASN A 108 2.63 11.33 -15.35
C ASN A 108 3.92 11.00 -14.59
N ASP A 109 4.69 12.05 -14.30
CA ASP A 109 6.00 11.97 -13.63
C ASP A 109 5.91 11.49 -12.18
N GLU A 110 4.70 11.43 -11.60
CA GLU A 110 4.46 10.88 -10.25
C GLU A 110 4.36 9.35 -10.23
N LEU A 111 4.29 8.70 -11.40
CA LEU A 111 4.17 7.24 -11.51
C LEU A 111 5.51 6.59 -11.85
N GLU A 112 5.84 5.55 -11.11
CA GLU A 112 6.95 4.67 -11.47
C GLU A 112 6.63 3.90 -12.76
N GLU A 113 7.67 3.48 -13.49
CA GLU A 113 7.54 2.83 -14.80
C GLU A 113 6.52 1.67 -14.80
N PHE A 114 6.56 0.80 -13.79
CA PHE A 114 5.65 -0.35 -13.68
C PHE A 114 4.19 0.02 -13.38
N GLU A 115 3.94 1.21 -12.82
CA GLU A 115 2.60 1.66 -12.46
C GLU A 115 1.85 2.32 -13.62
N LYS A 116 2.55 2.68 -14.70
CA LYS A 116 1.98 3.41 -15.83
C LYS A 116 1.02 2.55 -16.68
N ASP A 117 1.07 1.23 -16.56
CA ASP A 117 0.14 0.34 -17.24
C ASP A 117 -1.31 0.47 -16.70
N VAL A 118 -2.27 0.33 -17.60
CA VAL A 118 -3.71 0.26 -17.30
C VAL A 118 -4.18 -1.19 -17.48
N PRO A 119 -4.41 -1.92 -16.37
CA PRO A 119 -4.85 -3.32 -16.40
C PRO A 119 -6.16 -3.50 -17.17
N ASP A 120 -6.34 -4.68 -17.77
CA ASP A 120 -7.58 -5.01 -18.47
C ASP A 120 -8.71 -5.32 -17.48
N PRO A 121 -9.85 -4.59 -17.49
CA PRO A 121 -10.95 -4.84 -16.56
C PRO A 121 -11.87 -6.00 -17.00
N ILE A 122 -11.61 -6.64 -18.14
CA ILE A 122 -12.51 -7.66 -18.71
C ILE A 122 -12.77 -8.82 -17.73
N GLY A 123 -14.04 -9.22 -17.60
CA GLY A 123 -14.48 -10.26 -16.65
C GLY A 123 -14.50 -9.83 -15.17
N GLY A 124 -14.01 -8.62 -14.85
CA GLY A 124 -14.02 -8.07 -13.50
C GLY A 124 -15.38 -7.49 -13.06
N SER A 125 -15.45 -7.09 -11.79
CA SER A 125 -16.61 -6.41 -11.21
C SER A 125 -16.74 -4.96 -11.72
N GLN A 126 -17.89 -4.33 -11.50
CA GLN A 126 -18.12 -2.92 -11.84
C GLN A 126 -17.09 -1.98 -11.17
N GLU A 127 -16.60 -2.31 -9.97
CA GLU A 127 -15.55 -1.56 -9.28
C GLU A 127 -14.20 -1.64 -10.00
N VAL A 128 -13.83 -2.80 -10.57
CA VAL A 128 -12.62 -2.94 -11.39
C VAL A 128 -12.71 -2.06 -12.65
N TYR A 129 -13.91 -1.96 -13.24
CA TYR A 129 -14.15 -1.03 -14.35
C TYR A 129 -14.03 0.44 -13.92
N ARG A 130 -14.52 0.82 -12.73
CA ARG A 130 -14.32 2.17 -12.17
C ARG A 130 -12.84 2.48 -11.96
N LEU A 131 -12.09 1.58 -11.34
CA LEU A 131 -10.65 1.75 -11.14
C LEU A 131 -9.90 1.89 -12.48
N CYS A 132 -10.28 1.10 -13.47
CA CYS A 132 -9.72 1.20 -14.81
C CYS A 132 -10.05 2.56 -15.47
N ARG A 133 -11.31 2.99 -15.42
CA ARG A 133 -11.77 4.31 -15.89
C ARG A 133 -10.98 5.44 -15.22
N ASP A 134 -10.80 5.38 -13.91
CA ASP A 134 -10.12 6.43 -13.14
C ASP A 134 -8.63 6.51 -13.49
N LYS A 135 -7.96 5.36 -13.71
CA LYS A 135 -6.58 5.32 -14.23
C LYS A 135 -6.48 5.91 -15.64
N ILE A 136 -7.44 5.62 -16.52
CA ILE A 136 -7.49 6.20 -17.86
C ILE A 136 -7.67 7.71 -17.79
N GLN A 137 -8.57 8.18 -16.93
CA GLN A 137 -8.80 9.61 -16.71
C GLN A 137 -7.54 10.31 -16.20
N GLN A 138 -6.80 9.69 -15.27
CA GLN A 138 -5.52 10.22 -14.81
C GLN A 138 -4.51 10.37 -15.97
N GLY A 139 -4.42 9.38 -16.86
CA GLY A 139 -3.55 9.44 -18.04
C GLY A 139 -3.94 10.56 -19.00
N ILE A 140 -5.23 10.72 -19.26
CA ILE A 140 -5.76 11.81 -20.09
C ILE A 140 -5.40 13.17 -19.52
N THR A 141 -5.53 13.37 -18.20
CA THR A 141 -5.11 14.61 -17.55
C THR A 141 -3.62 14.92 -17.78
N GLY A 142 -2.75 13.90 -17.73
CA GLY A 142 -1.33 14.05 -18.06
C GLY A 142 -1.10 14.46 -19.51
N ILE A 143 -1.78 13.80 -20.46
CA ILE A 143 -1.70 14.12 -21.90
C ILE A 143 -2.13 15.55 -22.18
N LEU A 144 -3.23 16.01 -21.57
CA LEU A 144 -3.73 17.37 -21.79
C LEU A 144 -2.73 18.43 -21.30
N ARG A 145 -2.12 18.22 -20.12
CA ARG A 145 -1.06 19.10 -19.63
C ARG A 145 0.14 19.14 -20.57
N TYR A 146 0.52 17.98 -21.12
CA TYR A 146 1.59 17.88 -22.09
C TYR A 146 1.27 18.67 -23.38
N PHE A 147 0.06 18.53 -23.93
CA PHE A 147 -0.37 19.30 -25.10
C PHE A 147 -0.46 20.81 -24.84
N GLU A 148 -0.86 21.23 -23.63
CA GLU A 148 -0.82 22.65 -23.24
C GLU A 148 0.60 23.21 -23.20
N GLN A 149 1.55 22.46 -22.64
CA GLN A 149 2.96 22.86 -22.58
C GLN A 149 3.62 22.99 -23.96
N MET A 150 3.16 22.20 -24.94
CA MET A 150 3.61 22.30 -26.34
C MET A 150 2.93 23.41 -27.13
N GLY A 151 1.99 24.16 -26.53
CA GLY A 151 1.24 25.22 -27.21
C GLY A 151 0.16 24.71 -28.17
N GLU A 152 -0.27 23.46 -28.00
CA GLU A 152 -1.20 22.76 -28.90
C GLU A 152 -2.61 22.58 -28.29
N GLY A 153 -2.83 23.10 -27.07
CA GLY A 153 -4.10 23.08 -26.38
C GLY A 153 -5.09 24.12 -26.90
N GLY A 154 -6.15 23.66 -27.59
CA GLY A 154 -7.40 24.40 -27.68
C GLY A 154 -7.90 24.75 -26.27
N LYS A 155 -8.42 25.98 -26.10
CA LYS A 155 -8.78 26.58 -24.81
C LYS A 155 -9.54 25.60 -23.90
N LEU A 156 -8.85 25.10 -22.86
CA LEU A 156 -9.39 24.12 -21.93
C LEU A 156 -10.38 24.80 -20.95
N HIS A 157 -11.61 24.29 -20.89
CA HIS A 157 -12.50 24.58 -19.76
C HIS A 157 -12.08 23.73 -18.56
N ASN A 158 -11.57 24.42 -17.54
CA ASN A 158 -10.95 23.87 -16.35
C ASN A 158 -11.99 23.20 -15.41
N LYS A 159 -12.24 21.89 -15.54
CA LYS A 159 -13.01 21.08 -14.59
C LYS A 159 -12.63 19.59 -14.74
N LEU A 160 -11.90 19.02 -13.78
CA LEU A 160 -11.98 17.61 -13.28
C LEU A 160 -10.69 17.19 -12.53
N ASN A 161 -10.54 17.66 -11.28
CA ASN A 161 -9.78 16.99 -10.22
C ASN A 161 -10.60 17.19 -8.94
N VAL A 162 -11.36 16.18 -8.50
CA VAL A 162 -12.18 16.30 -7.29
C VAL A 162 -11.28 16.04 -6.09
N LEU A 163 -10.84 17.11 -5.43
CA LEU A 163 -9.98 17.05 -4.26
C LEU A 163 -10.73 16.42 -3.07
N ARG A 164 -10.12 15.46 -2.37
CA ARG A 164 -10.66 14.82 -1.16
C ARG A 164 -9.86 15.22 0.08
N VAL A 165 -10.53 15.71 1.12
CA VAL A 165 -9.90 16.16 2.37
C VAL A 165 -10.54 15.46 3.57
N ALA A 166 -9.71 14.85 4.42
CA ALA A 166 -10.12 14.39 5.73
C ALA A 166 -10.02 15.56 6.73
N ILE A 167 -11.08 15.84 7.48
CA ILE A 167 -11.09 16.90 8.50
C ILE A 167 -11.46 16.32 9.86
N GLY A 168 -10.78 16.76 10.92
CA GLY A 168 -11.08 16.34 12.28
C GLY A 168 -10.78 17.45 13.28
N ALA A 169 -11.61 17.54 14.31
CA ALA A 169 -11.35 18.42 15.44
C ALA A 169 -11.81 17.79 16.76
N ASP A 170 -11.13 18.15 17.84
CA ASP A 170 -11.66 17.98 19.19
C ASP A 170 -12.66 19.10 19.52
N HIS A 171 -13.15 19.11 20.76
CA HIS A 171 -14.08 20.10 21.26
C HIS A 171 -13.58 21.55 21.13
N GLY A 172 -12.26 21.79 21.26
CA GLY A 172 -11.67 23.11 21.13
C GLY A 172 -11.56 23.62 19.69
N GLY A 173 -11.61 22.72 18.71
CA GLY A 173 -11.60 23.06 17.29
C GLY A 173 -12.97 22.94 16.59
N PHE A 174 -14.02 22.51 17.30
CA PHE A 174 -15.32 22.15 16.72
C PHE A 174 -15.94 23.26 15.85
N ASP A 175 -16.05 24.49 16.37
CA ASP A 175 -16.70 25.58 15.64
C ASP A 175 -15.95 25.92 14.33
N LEU A 176 -14.61 25.98 14.40
CA LEU A 176 -13.78 26.26 13.23
C LEU A 176 -13.86 25.14 12.19
N LYS A 177 -13.91 23.88 12.63
CA LYS A 177 -14.10 22.70 11.78
C LYS A 177 -15.39 22.79 10.97
N GLU A 178 -16.51 23.10 11.63
CA GLU A 178 -17.82 23.17 10.97
C GLU A 178 -17.87 24.29 9.92
N GLN A 179 -17.26 25.45 10.21
CA GLN A 179 -17.18 26.55 9.26
C GLN A 179 -16.30 26.20 8.06
N LEU A 180 -15.13 25.60 8.28
CA LEU A 180 -14.23 25.16 7.21
C LEU A 180 -14.83 24.06 6.35
N LYS A 181 -15.56 23.10 6.95
CA LYS A 181 -16.27 22.05 6.21
C LYS A 181 -17.23 22.66 5.19
N GLN A 182 -18.02 23.66 5.59
CA GLN A 182 -18.93 24.36 4.69
C GLN A 182 -18.19 25.11 3.57
N HIS A 183 -17.06 25.73 3.89
CA HIS A 183 -16.22 26.41 2.90
C HIS A 183 -15.65 25.45 1.85
N LEU A 184 -15.08 24.33 2.29
CA LEU A 184 -14.48 23.33 1.41
C LEU A 184 -15.51 22.71 0.45
N VAL A 185 -16.71 22.40 0.94
CA VAL A 185 -17.82 21.89 0.11
C VAL A 185 -18.22 22.92 -0.96
N LYS A 186 -18.28 24.22 -0.61
CA LYS A 186 -18.54 25.30 -1.60
C LYS A 186 -17.44 25.40 -2.66
N SER A 187 -16.21 25.07 -2.31
CA SER A 187 -15.04 25.05 -3.20
C SER A 187 -14.89 23.74 -3.98
N ASN A 188 -15.94 22.91 -4.05
CA ASN A 188 -15.96 21.64 -4.79
C ASN A 188 -14.93 20.60 -4.28
N VAL A 189 -14.60 20.64 -2.99
CA VAL A 189 -13.78 19.65 -2.29
C VAL A 189 -14.70 18.64 -1.59
N VAL A 190 -14.43 17.35 -1.76
CA VAL A 190 -15.11 16.28 -1.04
C VAL A 190 -14.50 16.16 0.35
N VAL A 191 -15.32 16.32 1.38
CA VAL A 191 -14.87 16.34 2.78
C VAL A 191 -15.34 15.09 3.52
N LEU A 192 -14.40 14.42 4.21
CA LEU A 192 -14.68 13.33 5.13
C LEU A 192 -14.42 13.83 6.56
N ASP A 193 -15.46 13.88 7.38
CA ASP A 193 -15.40 14.40 8.76
C ASP A 193 -15.20 13.25 9.75
N PHE A 194 -14.09 13.30 10.49
CA PHE A 194 -13.74 12.35 11.55
C PHE A 194 -13.69 13.03 12.94
N GLY A 195 -14.10 14.30 13.02
CA GLY A 195 -14.07 15.08 14.26
C GLY A 195 -15.29 14.85 15.15
N THR A 196 -15.25 15.43 16.36
CA THR A 196 -16.44 15.46 17.24
C THR A 196 -17.61 16.18 16.58
N SER A 197 -18.83 15.81 16.97
CA SER A 197 -20.09 16.43 16.54
C SER A 197 -20.65 17.44 17.55
N SER A 198 -19.95 17.68 18.67
CA SER A 198 -20.38 18.59 19.74
C SER A 198 -19.20 19.31 20.39
N LYS A 199 -19.50 20.24 21.32
CA LYS A 199 -18.48 20.91 22.17
C LYS A 199 -18.13 20.12 23.43
N GLU A 200 -18.63 18.89 23.57
CA GLU A 200 -18.31 18.05 24.72
C GLU A 200 -16.85 17.58 24.64
N SER A 201 -16.19 17.53 25.79
CA SER A 201 -14.77 17.18 25.87
C SER A 201 -14.52 15.79 25.29
N VAL A 202 -13.51 15.71 24.42
CA VAL A 202 -13.01 14.48 23.79
C VAL A 202 -11.50 14.56 23.70
N ASP A 203 -10.85 13.39 23.59
CA ASP A 203 -9.40 13.28 23.47
C ASP A 203 -8.95 13.45 22.02
N TYR A 204 -8.07 14.43 21.79
CA TYR A 204 -7.59 14.76 20.45
C TYR A 204 -6.85 13.63 19.71
N PRO A 205 -6.12 12.69 20.36
CA PRO A 205 -5.46 11.59 19.65
C PRO A 205 -6.45 10.67 18.92
N ASP A 206 -7.63 10.45 19.50
CA ASP A 206 -8.67 9.57 18.94
C ASP A 206 -9.27 10.14 17.65
N ILE A 207 -9.17 11.46 17.47
CA ILE A 207 -9.57 12.18 16.25
C ILE A 207 -8.42 12.27 15.25
N ALA A 208 -7.19 12.47 15.73
CA ALA A 208 -6.01 12.58 14.87
C ALA A 208 -5.76 11.29 14.08
N LEU A 209 -5.91 10.13 14.72
CA LEU A 209 -5.65 8.82 14.13
C LEU A 209 -6.48 8.53 12.87
N PRO A 210 -7.83 8.60 12.86
CA PRO A 210 -8.63 8.29 11.67
C PRO A 210 -8.39 9.27 10.51
N VAL A 211 -8.18 10.57 10.78
CA VAL A 211 -7.80 11.54 9.74
C VAL A 211 -6.47 11.14 9.09
N CYS A 212 -5.48 10.81 9.91
CA CYS A 212 -4.16 10.40 9.43
C CYS A 212 -4.22 9.07 8.67
N GLN A 213 -5.02 8.10 9.13
CA GLN A 213 -5.24 6.84 8.42
C GLN A 213 -5.83 7.08 7.03
N ALA A 214 -6.83 7.97 6.90
CA ALA A 214 -7.44 8.31 5.61
C ALA A 214 -6.46 8.97 4.62
N VAL A 215 -5.51 9.76 5.12
CA VAL A 215 -4.43 10.35 4.30
C VAL A 215 -3.39 9.29 3.92
N VAL A 216 -3.00 8.45 4.88
CA VAL A 216 -2.00 7.38 4.69
C VAL A 216 -2.50 6.30 3.71
N SER A 217 -3.79 5.96 3.76
CA SER A 217 -4.41 4.97 2.87
C SER A 217 -4.63 5.49 1.45
N GLY A 218 -4.48 6.79 1.22
CA GLY A 218 -4.82 7.44 -0.06
C GLY A 218 -6.32 7.68 -0.25
N SER A 219 -7.15 7.44 0.76
CA SER A 219 -8.60 7.74 0.71
C SER A 219 -8.87 9.24 0.59
N CYS A 220 -8.01 10.05 1.21
CA CYS A 220 -7.99 11.51 1.11
C CYS A 220 -6.61 12.00 0.65
N ASN A 221 -6.60 13.10 -0.11
CA ASN A 221 -5.35 13.74 -0.56
C ASN A 221 -4.64 14.43 0.60
N TYR A 222 -5.40 15.10 1.47
CA TYR A 222 -4.89 15.89 2.58
C TYR A 222 -5.72 15.73 3.84
N GLY A 223 -5.10 15.98 4.99
CA GLY A 223 -5.76 16.04 6.29
C GLY A 223 -5.78 17.46 6.86
N ILE A 224 -6.84 17.82 7.58
CA ILE A 224 -6.94 19.05 8.37
C ILE A 224 -7.30 18.64 9.80
N LEU A 225 -6.47 19.02 10.77
CA LEU A 225 -6.67 18.76 12.19
C LEU A 225 -6.75 20.06 12.97
N ILE A 226 -7.70 20.13 13.91
CA ILE A 226 -7.93 21.31 14.71
C ILE A 226 -8.09 20.90 16.17
N CYS A 227 -7.30 21.52 17.05
CA CYS A 227 -7.60 21.51 18.49
C CYS A 227 -7.42 22.91 19.05
N THR A 228 -7.62 23.11 20.35
CA THR A 228 -7.48 24.42 20.99
C THR A 228 -6.23 25.17 20.51
N THR A 229 -5.05 24.56 20.62
CA THR A 229 -3.77 25.18 20.20
C THR A 229 -3.20 24.64 18.89
N GLY A 230 -3.72 23.52 18.39
CA GLY A 230 -3.16 22.76 17.27
C GLY A 230 -1.87 21.96 17.58
N ILE A 231 -1.24 22.19 18.74
CA ILE A 231 0.05 21.56 19.11
C ILE A 231 -0.11 20.05 19.33
N GLY A 232 -1.10 19.66 20.15
CA GLY A 232 -1.32 18.24 20.48
C GLY A 232 -1.64 17.41 19.23
N MET A 233 -2.52 17.92 18.37
CA MET A 233 -2.84 17.29 17.08
C MET A 233 -1.61 17.13 16.20
N SER A 234 -0.75 18.16 16.10
CA SER A 234 0.48 18.09 15.32
C SER A 234 1.45 17.03 15.86
N ILE A 235 1.61 16.94 17.18
CA ILE A 235 2.47 15.93 17.81
C ILE A 235 1.91 14.52 17.57
N ALA A 236 0.61 14.30 17.82
CA ALA A 236 -0.03 13.00 17.65
C ALA A 236 0.03 12.53 16.19
N ALA A 237 -0.32 13.41 15.25
CA ALA A 237 -0.30 13.10 13.82
C ALA A 237 1.09 12.70 13.32
N ASN A 238 2.15 13.40 13.74
CA ASN A 238 3.52 13.09 13.34
C ASN A 238 4.08 11.79 13.96
N LYS A 239 3.37 11.12 14.87
CA LYS A 239 3.72 9.75 15.30
C LYS A 239 3.30 8.68 14.30
N ILE A 240 2.46 9.02 13.33
CA ILE A 240 1.90 8.07 12.37
C ILE A 240 2.82 8.00 11.13
N PRO A 241 3.39 6.83 10.79
CA PRO A 241 4.31 6.69 9.66
C PRO A 241 3.71 7.14 8.32
N GLY A 242 4.37 8.11 7.69
CA GLY A 242 3.95 8.71 6.41
C GLY A 242 3.12 9.98 6.55
N ILE A 243 2.82 10.43 7.77
CA ILE A 243 2.26 11.76 8.02
C ILE A 243 3.37 12.77 8.22
N ARG A 244 3.17 13.95 7.65
CA ARG A 244 3.95 15.16 7.86
C ARG A 244 2.96 16.27 8.19
N ALA A 245 2.65 16.37 9.48
CA ALA A 245 1.70 17.34 9.99
C ALA A 245 2.42 18.65 10.33
N ALA A 246 1.88 19.77 9.86
CA ALA A 246 2.43 21.10 10.11
C ALA A 246 1.40 21.98 10.82
N LEU A 247 1.75 22.51 11.99
CA LEU A 247 0.99 23.55 12.66
C LEU A 247 1.26 24.88 11.96
N CYS A 248 0.22 25.49 11.39
CA CYS A 248 0.33 26.76 10.67
C CYS A 248 -0.66 27.78 11.23
N TRP A 249 -0.21 29.01 11.41
CA TRP A 249 -1.02 30.14 11.90
C TRP A 249 -1.03 31.33 10.93
N ASN A 250 -0.42 31.19 9.75
CA ASN A 250 -0.49 32.17 8.68
C ASN A 250 -0.25 31.51 7.30
N GLU A 251 -0.55 32.26 6.25
CA GLU A 251 -0.44 31.87 4.85
C GLU A 251 0.97 31.42 4.47
N HIS A 252 1.98 32.19 4.90
CA HIS A 252 3.38 31.91 4.59
C HIS A 252 3.83 30.54 5.12
N LEU A 253 3.46 30.21 6.36
CA LEU A 253 3.81 28.92 6.95
C LEU A 253 3.08 27.76 6.27
N ALA A 254 1.81 27.96 5.89
CA ALA A 254 1.05 26.96 5.12
C ALA A 254 1.71 26.68 3.76
N GLU A 255 2.14 27.74 3.06
CA GLU A 255 2.87 27.64 1.81
C GLU A 255 4.20 26.89 2.00
N MET A 256 5.02 27.31 2.98
CA MET A 256 6.32 26.67 3.24
C MET A 256 6.18 25.22 3.72
N ALA A 257 5.12 24.88 4.48
CA ALA A 257 4.82 23.52 4.87
C ALA A 257 4.62 22.62 3.64
N ARG A 258 3.95 23.11 2.60
CA ARG A 258 3.78 22.41 1.33
C ARG A 258 5.06 22.42 0.49
N ARG A 259 5.56 23.60 0.12
CA ARG A 259 6.70 23.77 -0.80
C ARG A 259 7.96 23.07 -0.32
N HIS A 260 8.28 23.21 0.97
CA HIS A 260 9.57 22.77 1.49
C HIS A 260 9.53 21.44 2.22
N ASN A 261 8.39 21.08 2.80
CA ASN A 261 8.27 19.88 3.63
C ASN A 261 7.28 18.86 3.07
N ASN A 262 6.53 19.21 2.02
CA ASN A 262 5.45 18.41 1.44
C ASN A 262 4.52 17.85 2.51
N ALA A 263 4.16 18.73 3.47
CA ALA A 263 3.21 18.41 4.52
C ALA A 263 1.90 17.92 3.89
N ASN A 264 1.36 16.81 4.40
CA ASN A 264 0.10 16.22 3.94
C ASN A 264 -1.03 16.34 4.98
N VAL A 265 -0.71 16.86 6.17
CA VAL A 265 -1.70 17.22 7.19
C VAL A 265 -1.42 18.64 7.66
N LEU A 266 -2.47 19.47 7.66
CA LEU A 266 -2.46 20.82 8.20
C LEU A 266 -3.06 20.80 9.61
N CYS A 267 -2.35 21.35 10.58
CA CYS A 267 -2.86 21.57 11.94
C CYS A 267 -3.15 23.06 12.17
N LEU A 268 -4.30 23.37 12.77
CA LEU A 268 -4.74 24.72 13.08
C LEU A 268 -5.07 24.87 14.58
N SER A 269 -4.89 26.08 15.09
CA SER A 269 -5.32 26.48 16.43
C SER A 269 -6.76 26.97 16.40
N GLY A 270 -7.68 26.26 17.07
CA GLY A 270 -9.09 26.63 17.18
C GLY A 270 -9.32 27.88 18.02
N SER A 271 -8.43 28.20 18.99
CA SER A 271 -8.58 29.37 19.85
C SER A 271 -7.92 30.63 19.30
N GLU A 272 -6.92 30.51 18.42
CA GLU A 272 -6.14 31.66 17.94
C GLU A 272 -6.36 31.97 16.46
N THR A 273 -6.92 31.05 15.67
CA THR A 273 -7.10 31.25 14.22
C THR A 273 -8.54 31.66 13.93
N SER A 274 -8.74 32.87 13.39
CA SER A 274 -10.07 33.28 12.92
C SER A 274 -10.47 32.47 11.68
N PHE A 275 -11.78 32.40 11.40
CA PHE A 275 -12.28 31.71 10.21
C PHE A 275 -11.70 32.26 8.91
N GLU A 276 -11.66 33.58 8.75
CA GLU A 276 -11.14 34.24 7.55
C GLU A 276 -9.65 33.92 7.34
N GLN A 277 -8.90 33.84 8.43
CA GLN A 277 -7.49 33.45 8.40
C GLN A 277 -7.34 31.97 8.07
N ALA A 278 -8.13 31.10 8.69
CA ALA A 278 -8.11 29.67 8.44
C ALA A 278 -8.45 29.34 6.98
N GLN A 279 -9.43 30.03 6.38
CA GLN A 279 -9.77 29.87 4.96
C GLN A 279 -8.56 30.11 4.07
N LYS A 280 -7.83 31.22 4.25
CA LYS A 280 -6.65 31.55 3.46
C LYS A 280 -5.52 30.54 3.65
N ILE A 281 -5.28 30.11 4.89
CA ILE A 281 -4.28 29.09 5.22
C ILE A 281 -4.62 27.77 4.50
N VAL A 282 -5.87 27.31 4.61
CA VAL A 282 -6.32 26.06 3.99
C VAL A 282 -6.25 26.14 2.47
N GLU A 283 -6.69 27.24 1.86
CA GLU A 283 -6.61 27.43 0.41
C GLU A 283 -5.18 27.40 -0.10
N ILE A 284 -4.26 28.11 0.58
CA ILE A 284 -2.85 28.09 0.21
C ILE A 284 -2.28 26.69 0.39
N PHE A 285 -2.55 26.02 1.51
CA PHE A 285 -2.07 24.65 1.74
C PHE A 285 -2.54 23.66 0.67
N LEU A 286 -3.81 23.71 0.28
CA LEU A 286 -4.36 22.76 -0.70
C LEU A 286 -3.90 23.05 -2.13
N ASN A 287 -3.64 24.31 -2.48
CA ASN A 287 -3.25 24.71 -3.83
C ASN A 287 -1.73 24.79 -4.05
N THR A 288 -0.93 24.79 -2.99
CA THR A 288 0.53 24.91 -3.10
C THR A 288 1.17 23.56 -3.45
N PRO A 289 1.87 23.46 -4.60
CA PRO A 289 2.61 22.26 -4.98
C PRO A 289 3.88 22.10 -4.14
N PHE A 290 4.44 20.90 -4.18
CA PHE A 290 5.76 20.63 -3.59
C PHE A 290 6.86 21.02 -4.57
N ASP A 291 7.91 21.70 -4.09
CA ASP A 291 9.01 22.19 -4.95
C ASP A 291 10.01 21.09 -5.37
N GLY A 292 10.04 19.95 -4.68
CA GLY A 292 10.98 18.87 -4.99
C GLY A 292 12.45 19.22 -4.74
N GLY A 293 13.37 18.57 -5.48
CA GLY A 293 14.79 18.91 -5.53
C GLY A 293 15.49 18.93 -4.18
N ARG A 294 16.00 20.10 -3.75
CA ARG A 294 16.69 20.23 -2.45
C ARG A 294 15.78 19.93 -1.25
N HIS A 295 14.48 20.13 -1.40
CA HIS A 295 13.48 19.92 -0.36
C HIS A 295 13.11 18.44 -0.26
N GLU A 296 12.94 17.77 -1.40
CA GLU A 296 12.75 16.32 -1.48
C GLU A 296 13.87 15.55 -0.79
N ARG A 297 15.13 15.90 -1.08
CA ARG A 297 16.28 15.29 -0.38
C ARG A 297 16.21 15.41 1.14
N ARG A 298 15.60 16.46 1.69
CA ARG A 298 15.45 16.65 3.15
C ARG A 298 14.26 15.87 3.68
N VAL A 299 13.14 15.92 2.96
CA VAL A 299 11.94 15.15 3.27
C VAL A 299 12.24 13.66 3.35
N CYS A 300 13.01 13.12 2.41
CA CYS A 300 13.41 11.71 2.42
C CYS A 300 14.31 11.35 3.63
N LYS A 301 14.87 12.33 4.34
CA LYS A 301 15.64 12.10 5.58
C LYS A 301 14.77 12.10 6.84
N PHE A 302 13.50 12.52 6.77
CA PHE A 302 12.60 12.46 7.93
C PHE A 302 12.27 11.03 8.35
N ARG A 303 12.53 10.05 7.47
CA ARG A 303 12.46 8.64 7.80
C ARG A 303 13.85 8.15 8.25
N PRO A 304 13.96 7.51 9.43
CA PRO A 304 15.19 6.85 9.82
C PRO A 304 15.39 5.62 8.93
N GLY A 305 16.18 5.74 7.86
CA GLY A 305 16.34 4.64 6.89
C GLY A 305 17.26 4.93 5.71
N ALA A 306 18.36 5.66 5.91
CA ALA A 306 19.32 5.99 4.84
C ALA A 306 19.90 4.73 4.15
N GLY A 307 19.30 4.31 3.03
CA GLY A 307 19.93 3.37 2.08
C GLY A 307 19.02 2.30 1.43
N LEU A 308 17.77 2.14 1.86
CA LEU A 308 16.83 1.22 1.21
C LEU A 308 15.85 2.02 0.33
N VAL A 309 15.36 1.43 -0.76
CA VAL A 309 14.26 2.02 -1.54
C VAL A 309 13.02 2.04 -0.63
N GLU A 310 12.71 3.20 -0.06
CA GLU A 310 11.73 3.38 1.01
C GLU A 310 10.27 3.42 0.52
N LEU A 311 9.86 2.43 -0.25
CA LEU A 311 8.44 2.27 -0.58
C LEU A 311 7.76 1.52 0.58
N PRO A 312 6.72 2.09 1.23
CA PRO A 312 6.00 1.38 2.28
C PRO A 312 5.27 0.17 1.67
N LEU A 313 5.05 -0.89 2.45
CA LEU A 313 4.39 -2.10 1.95
C LEU A 313 3.06 -1.80 1.24
N ARG A 314 2.26 -0.86 1.77
CA ARG A 314 1.01 -0.41 1.14
C ARG A 314 1.16 0.13 -0.29
N ALA A 315 2.34 0.62 -0.66
CA ALA A 315 2.65 1.12 -1.99
C ALA A 315 3.25 0.02 -2.88
N VAL A 316 4.14 -0.81 -2.32
CA VAL A 316 4.79 -1.92 -3.07
C VAL A 316 3.82 -3.06 -3.34
N ASP A 317 3.04 -3.44 -2.34
CA ASP A 317 2.09 -4.54 -2.38
C ASP A 317 0.84 -4.18 -1.55
N PRO A 318 -0.11 -3.42 -2.14
CA PRO A 318 -1.34 -3.02 -1.48
C PRO A 318 -2.21 -4.22 -1.05
N ALA A 319 -2.16 -5.34 -1.79
CA ALA A 319 -2.94 -6.53 -1.47
C ALA A 319 -2.40 -7.21 -0.19
N MET A 320 -1.08 -7.34 -0.09
CA MET A 320 -0.44 -7.86 1.13
C MET A 320 -0.67 -6.93 2.32
N TRP A 321 -0.55 -5.61 2.11
CA TRP A 321 -0.87 -4.64 3.16
C TRP A 321 -2.31 -4.79 3.67
N GLN A 322 -3.29 -4.90 2.77
CA GLN A 322 -4.69 -5.09 3.15
C GLN A 322 -4.91 -6.38 3.95
N ALA A 323 -4.25 -7.48 3.56
CA ALA A 323 -4.33 -8.74 4.29
C ALA A 323 -3.74 -8.62 5.72
N ILE A 324 -2.61 -7.92 5.88
CA ILE A 324 -1.99 -7.67 7.18
C ILE A 324 -2.88 -6.79 8.07
N GLU A 325 -3.50 -5.74 7.51
CA GLU A 325 -4.43 -4.90 8.28
C GLU A 325 -5.69 -5.65 8.69
N ALA A 326 -6.23 -6.50 7.81
CA ALA A 326 -7.36 -7.37 8.14
C ALA A 326 -7.01 -8.35 9.26
N GLU A 327 -5.81 -8.94 9.24
CA GLU A 327 -5.36 -9.83 10.31
C GLU A 327 -5.13 -9.07 11.63
N ARG A 328 -4.53 -7.88 11.58
CA ARG A 328 -4.37 -7.04 12.79
C ARG A 328 -5.71 -6.74 13.43
N ARG A 329 -6.70 -6.38 12.61
CA ARG A 329 -8.07 -6.12 13.08
C ARG A 329 -8.67 -7.37 13.70
N ARG A 330 -8.57 -8.53 13.03
CA ARG A 330 -9.06 -9.83 13.52
C ARG A 330 -8.47 -10.16 14.90
N GLN A 331 -7.16 -10.03 15.06
CA GLN A 331 -6.47 -10.26 16.34
C GLN A 331 -6.94 -9.32 17.46
N SER A 332 -7.26 -8.06 17.12
CA SER A 332 -7.70 -7.08 18.11
C SER A 332 -9.18 -7.19 18.50
N GLU A 333 -10.02 -7.74 17.61
CA GLU A 333 -11.47 -7.82 17.78
C GLU A 333 -11.94 -9.21 18.23
N ASN A 334 -11.08 -10.23 18.20
CA ASN A 334 -11.42 -11.61 18.55
C ASN A 334 -10.77 -12.06 19.87
N LEU A 335 -11.44 -13.00 20.55
CA LEU A 335 -10.85 -13.72 21.68
C LEU A 335 -10.03 -14.90 21.17
N GLU A 336 -8.71 -14.83 21.33
CA GLU A 336 -7.80 -15.92 20.96
C GLU A 336 -7.65 -16.94 22.08
N LEU A 337 -8.04 -18.19 21.80
CA LEU A 337 -8.01 -19.32 22.76
C LEU A 337 -7.09 -20.46 22.32
N ILE A 338 -6.27 -20.25 21.29
CA ILE A 338 -5.28 -21.23 20.84
C ILE A 338 -4.12 -21.23 21.85
N ALA A 339 -3.93 -22.34 22.57
CA ALA A 339 -2.99 -22.43 23.69
C ALA A 339 -1.52 -22.13 23.34
N SER A 340 -1.13 -22.29 22.07
CA SER A 340 0.24 -22.04 21.58
C SER A 340 0.45 -20.65 20.98
N GLU A 341 -0.61 -19.85 20.83
CA GLU A 341 -0.50 -18.48 20.32
C GLU A 341 -0.27 -17.47 21.43
N ASN A 342 0.32 -16.34 21.08
CA ASN A 342 0.53 -15.22 21.97
C ASN A 342 0.76 -13.92 21.19
N PHE A 343 0.55 -12.77 21.83
CA PHE A 343 0.88 -11.46 21.27
C PHE A 343 2.24 -11.01 21.79
N THR A 344 3.21 -10.93 20.89
CA THR A 344 4.54 -10.40 21.23
C THR A 344 4.52 -8.87 21.32
N SER A 345 5.55 -8.28 21.93
CA SER A 345 5.65 -6.83 22.07
C SER A 345 6.11 -6.16 20.77
N ILE A 346 5.79 -4.87 20.61
CA ILE A 346 6.27 -4.06 19.48
C ILE A 346 7.80 -4.06 19.40
N ALA A 347 8.50 -4.05 20.54
CA ALA A 347 9.96 -4.12 20.57
C ALA A 347 10.52 -5.40 19.92
N VAL A 348 9.82 -6.53 20.03
CA VAL A 348 10.20 -7.78 19.35
C VAL A 348 9.94 -7.68 17.85
N LEU A 349 8.80 -7.11 17.44
CA LEU A 349 8.47 -6.91 16.03
C LEU A 349 9.45 -5.95 15.33
N GLU A 350 9.86 -4.88 16.02
CA GLU A 350 10.87 -3.93 15.52
C GLU A 350 12.21 -4.62 15.23
N ALA A 351 12.66 -5.52 16.11
CA ALA A 351 13.89 -6.28 15.89
C ALA A 351 13.76 -7.25 14.71
N GLN A 352 12.61 -7.94 14.60
CA GLN A 352 12.35 -8.92 13.55
C GLN A 352 12.31 -8.30 12.14
N GLY A 353 11.76 -7.08 12.02
CA GLY A 353 11.66 -6.32 10.76
C GLY A 353 12.86 -5.43 10.45
N SER A 354 14.03 -5.69 11.05
CA SER A 354 15.21 -4.81 10.97
C SER A 354 16.22 -5.23 9.89
N VAL A 355 17.28 -4.43 9.74
CA VAL A 355 18.40 -4.67 8.81
C VAL A 355 19.11 -6.01 9.03
N LEU A 356 18.89 -6.67 10.17
CA LEU A 356 19.48 -7.98 10.47
C LEU A 356 19.10 -9.04 9.43
N THR A 357 17.94 -8.93 8.80
CA THR A 357 17.51 -9.84 7.71
C THR A 357 18.45 -9.84 6.51
N ASN A 358 19.26 -8.79 6.32
CA ASN A 358 20.19 -8.69 5.19
C ASN A 358 21.50 -9.43 5.43
N LYS A 359 21.78 -9.83 6.68
CA LYS A 359 23.10 -10.29 7.06
C LYS A 359 23.19 -11.82 7.12
N TYR A 360 24.10 -12.34 6.30
CA TYR A 360 24.48 -13.75 6.32
C TYR A 360 25.61 -13.98 7.33
N ALA A 361 25.41 -14.87 8.31
CA ALA A 361 26.32 -15.04 9.47
C ALA A 361 26.52 -16.51 9.88
N GLU A 362 26.83 -17.39 8.92
CA GLU A 362 27.09 -18.81 9.21
C GLU A 362 28.26 -19.01 10.18
N GLY A 363 28.10 -19.98 11.08
CA GLY A 363 29.04 -20.29 12.16
C GLY A 363 28.51 -19.83 13.51
N TYR A 364 29.42 -19.69 14.48
CA TYR A 364 29.10 -19.23 15.84
C TYR A 364 29.84 -17.91 16.13
N PRO A 365 29.46 -17.16 17.19
CA PRO A 365 30.18 -15.94 17.56
C PRO A 365 31.69 -16.16 17.64
N ASN A 366 32.47 -15.25 17.05
CA ASN A 366 33.93 -15.32 16.91
C ASN A 366 34.48 -16.48 16.05
N LYS A 367 33.61 -17.31 15.45
CA LYS A 367 33.95 -18.43 14.56
C LYS A 367 32.99 -18.46 13.36
N ARG A 368 33.04 -17.38 12.57
CA ARG A 368 32.19 -17.18 11.39
C ARG A 368 32.89 -17.62 10.11
N TRP A 369 32.10 -18.05 9.13
CA TRP A 369 32.59 -18.35 7.78
C TRP A 369 32.73 -17.10 6.91
N TYR A 370 32.03 -16.01 7.25
CA TYR A 370 32.06 -14.74 6.51
C TYR A 370 32.43 -13.56 7.44
N GLY A 371 33.05 -12.54 6.84
CA GLY A 371 33.40 -11.30 7.54
C GLY A 371 32.21 -10.37 7.80
N GLY A 372 32.44 -9.29 8.57
CA GLY A 372 31.46 -8.25 8.85
C GLY A 372 30.34 -8.68 9.81
N CYS A 373 30.65 -9.56 10.78
CA CYS A 373 29.71 -10.11 11.74
C CYS A 373 29.88 -9.52 13.15
N GLU A 374 30.68 -8.46 13.32
CA GLU A 374 31.07 -7.89 14.60
C GLU A 374 29.84 -7.53 15.46
N ASN A 375 28.82 -6.93 14.83
CA ASN A 375 27.57 -6.58 15.51
C ASN A 375 26.62 -7.77 15.66
N ILE A 376 26.65 -8.74 14.74
CA ILE A 376 25.83 -9.95 14.84
C ILE A 376 26.30 -10.83 16.00
N ASP A 377 27.61 -10.92 16.22
CA ASP A 377 28.19 -11.65 17.33
C ASP A 377 27.76 -11.08 18.67
N VAL A 378 27.70 -9.75 18.80
CA VAL A 378 27.15 -9.08 20.00
C VAL A 378 25.68 -9.46 20.21
N ILE A 379 24.87 -9.41 19.14
CA ILE A 379 23.43 -9.71 19.22
C ILE A 379 23.20 -11.18 19.62
N GLU A 380 23.90 -12.11 18.99
CA GLU A 380 23.77 -13.54 19.27
C GLU A 380 24.28 -13.87 20.68
N GLN A 381 25.40 -13.28 21.12
CA GLN A 381 25.91 -13.48 22.48
C GLN A 381 24.93 -12.95 23.53
N LEU A 382 24.32 -11.78 23.31
CA LEU A 382 23.28 -11.25 24.19
C LEU A 382 22.09 -12.21 24.30
N ALA A 383 21.66 -12.83 23.20
CA ALA A 383 20.58 -13.81 23.21
C ALA A 383 20.96 -15.08 23.98
N ILE A 384 22.17 -15.60 23.78
CA ILE A 384 22.70 -16.77 24.50
C ILE A 384 22.76 -16.49 26.01
N ASP A 385 23.35 -15.37 26.41
CA ASP A 385 23.52 -15.02 27.83
C ASP A 385 22.18 -14.82 28.53
N ARG A 386 21.22 -14.18 27.85
CA ARG A 386 19.86 -14.01 28.36
C ARG A 386 19.13 -15.34 28.50
N ALA A 387 19.22 -16.23 27.51
CA ALA A 387 18.62 -17.56 27.58
C ALA A 387 19.22 -18.39 28.73
N LYS A 388 20.55 -18.40 28.87
CA LYS A 388 21.25 -19.07 29.98
C LYS A 388 20.83 -18.50 31.33
N SER A 389 20.73 -17.17 31.45
CA SER A 389 20.31 -16.51 32.69
C SER A 389 18.85 -16.82 33.05
N LEU A 390 17.95 -16.84 32.05
CA LEU A 390 16.53 -17.09 32.24
C LEU A 390 16.27 -18.54 32.68
N PHE A 391 16.83 -19.51 31.96
CA PHE A 391 16.59 -20.94 32.19
C PHE A 391 17.60 -21.61 33.12
N LYS A 392 18.57 -20.85 33.64
CA LYS A 392 19.69 -21.37 34.46
C LYS A 392 20.48 -22.49 33.76
N ALA A 393 20.63 -22.37 32.44
CA ALA A 393 21.30 -23.35 31.61
C ALA A 393 22.81 -23.10 31.52
N GLU A 394 23.59 -24.18 31.40
CA GLU A 394 25.04 -24.09 31.18
C GLU A 394 25.36 -23.60 29.75
N HIS A 395 24.58 -24.04 28.77
CA HIS A 395 24.73 -23.73 27.34
C HIS A 395 23.38 -23.40 26.72
N ALA A 396 23.39 -22.60 25.66
CA ALA A 396 22.21 -22.32 24.84
C ALA A 396 22.62 -22.15 23.37
N ASN A 397 21.89 -22.79 22.46
CA ASN A 397 21.98 -22.52 21.03
C ASN A 397 20.69 -21.82 20.59
N VAL A 398 20.82 -20.59 20.07
CA VAL A 398 19.72 -19.70 19.69
C VAL A 398 19.52 -19.60 18.17
N GLN A 399 20.16 -20.48 17.40
CA GLN A 399 20.08 -20.49 15.93
C GLN A 399 18.90 -21.30 15.31
N PRO A 400 18.28 -22.30 15.98
CA PRO A 400 17.14 -22.99 15.38
C PRO A 400 16.00 -22.04 14.99
N HIS A 401 15.54 -22.13 13.74
CA HIS A 401 14.52 -21.23 13.19
C HIS A 401 13.13 -21.39 13.84
N SER A 402 12.81 -22.56 14.38
CA SER A 402 11.58 -22.86 15.12
C SER A 402 11.76 -24.12 15.96
N GLY A 403 10.76 -24.48 16.77
CA GLY A 403 10.81 -25.64 17.67
C GLY A 403 11.04 -26.96 16.94
N SER A 404 10.50 -27.11 15.72
CA SER A 404 10.72 -28.34 14.93
C SER A 404 12.18 -28.54 14.52
N GLN A 405 12.87 -27.47 14.10
CA GLN A 405 14.29 -27.53 13.77
C GLN A 405 15.16 -27.70 15.03
N ALA A 406 14.71 -27.19 16.19
CA ALA A 406 15.41 -27.42 17.46
C ALA A 406 15.44 -28.92 17.81
N ASN A 407 14.28 -29.60 17.74
CA ASN A 407 14.22 -31.05 17.94
C ASN A 407 15.07 -31.80 16.90
N MET A 408 15.01 -31.37 15.63
CA MET A 408 15.82 -31.95 14.56
C MET A 408 17.32 -31.85 14.84
N ALA A 409 17.79 -30.69 15.29
CA ALA A 409 19.19 -30.47 15.64
C ALA A 409 19.64 -31.39 16.78
N VAL A 410 18.79 -31.58 17.81
CA VAL A 410 19.08 -32.53 18.90
C VAL A 410 19.15 -33.96 18.38
N TYR A 411 18.16 -34.41 17.61
CA TYR A 411 18.15 -35.77 17.07
C TYR A 411 19.38 -36.05 16.20
N PHE A 412 19.76 -35.15 15.29
CA PHE A 412 20.95 -35.37 14.46
C PHE A 412 22.27 -35.20 15.19
N ALA A 413 22.29 -34.55 16.36
CA ALA A 413 23.49 -34.44 17.17
C ALA A 413 23.83 -35.75 17.89
N VAL A 414 22.83 -36.57 18.24
CA VAL A 414 23.03 -37.75 19.10
C VAL A 414 22.51 -39.08 18.54
N LEU A 415 21.67 -39.06 17.50
CA LEU A 415 21.10 -40.26 16.88
C LEU A 415 21.53 -40.44 15.43
N LYS A 416 21.44 -41.68 14.95
CA LYS A 416 21.54 -42.07 13.55
C LYS A 416 20.17 -42.50 13.02
N PRO A 417 19.91 -42.37 11.71
CA PRO A 417 18.72 -42.96 11.12
C PRO A 417 18.61 -44.46 11.42
N GLY A 418 17.43 -44.91 11.81
CA GLY A 418 17.13 -46.26 12.29
C GLY A 418 17.25 -46.45 13.80
N ASP A 419 17.86 -45.53 14.53
CA ASP A 419 17.88 -45.60 16.00
C ASP A 419 16.46 -45.51 16.56
N LYS A 420 16.26 -46.11 17.74
CA LYS A 420 14.97 -46.14 18.43
C LYS A 420 14.75 -44.87 19.23
N ILE A 421 13.54 -44.33 19.17
CA ILE A 421 13.09 -43.23 20.03
C ILE A 421 11.79 -43.61 20.74
N LEU A 422 11.74 -43.33 22.04
CA LEU A 422 10.55 -43.48 22.88
C LEU A 422 9.88 -42.11 23.04
N THR A 423 8.63 -41.97 22.62
CA THR A 423 7.96 -40.66 22.48
C THR A 423 6.48 -40.73 22.81
N MET A 424 5.88 -39.63 23.25
CA MET A 424 4.45 -39.59 23.55
C MET A 424 3.61 -39.68 22.26
N ASP A 425 2.56 -40.52 22.27
CA ASP A 425 1.63 -40.63 21.16
C ASP A 425 0.89 -39.30 20.90
N LEU A 426 0.71 -38.93 19.63
CA LEU A 426 0.06 -37.68 19.22
C LEU A 426 -1.39 -37.58 19.73
N THR A 427 -2.13 -38.69 19.72
CA THR A 427 -3.52 -38.73 20.18
C THR A 427 -3.66 -38.55 21.68
N HIS A 428 -2.56 -38.74 22.42
CA HIS A 428 -2.50 -38.60 23.87
C HIS A 428 -1.83 -37.30 24.32
N GLY A 429 -1.56 -36.35 23.41
CA GLY A 429 -0.95 -35.05 23.73
C GLY A 429 0.51 -34.89 23.28
N GLY A 430 1.04 -35.85 22.52
CA GLY A 430 2.34 -35.73 21.86
C GLY A 430 2.38 -34.62 20.80
N HIS A 431 3.56 -34.43 20.20
CA HIS A 431 3.79 -33.43 19.14
C HIS A 431 4.28 -34.12 17.87
N LEU A 432 4.01 -33.53 16.69
CA LEU A 432 4.36 -34.12 15.39
C LEU A 432 5.84 -34.49 15.26
N THR A 433 6.73 -33.68 15.84
CA THR A 433 8.19 -33.90 15.79
C THR A 433 8.65 -35.04 16.70
N HIS A 434 7.77 -35.64 17.48
CA HIS A 434 8.06 -36.76 18.38
C HIS A 434 7.62 -38.09 17.75
N GLY A 435 8.01 -38.34 16.50
CA GLY A 435 7.86 -39.66 15.87
C GLY A 435 6.63 -39.87 14.98
N ASN A 436 5.84 -38.83 14.67
CA ASN A 436 4.75 -38.99 13.71
C ASN A 436 5.31 -39.37 12.31
N ARG A 437 4.72 -40.39 11.66
CA ARG A 437 5.18 -40.93 10.36
C ARG A 437 5.23 -39.89 9.22
N ALA A 438 4.43 -38.82 9.30
CA ALA A 438 4.46 -37.74 8.32
C ALA A 438 5.66 -36.78 8.53
N ASN A 439 6.21 -36.75 9.73
CA ASN A 439 7.32 -35.87 10.13
C ASN A 439 8.69 -36.52 9.86
N PHE A 440 9.78 -35.73 9.87
CA PHE A 440 11.14 -36.25 9.68
C PHE A 440 11.50 -37.31 10.73
N SER A 441 11.06 -37.13 11.98
CA SER A 441 11.43 -38.04 13.06
C SER A 441 10.80 -39.42 12.88
N GLY A 442 9.52 -39.51 12.51
CA GLY A 442 8.87 -40.79 12.21
C GLY A 442 9.30 -41.44 10.90
N LYS A 443 9.96 -40.69 9.99
CA LYS A 443 10.54 -41.24 8.75
C LYS A 443 11.94 -41.81 8.95
N LEU A 444 12.72 -41.19 9.83
CA LEU A 444 14.14 -41.49 9.98
C LEU A 444 14.45 -42.42 11.15
N PHE A 445 13.61 -42.47 12.18
CA PHE A 445 13.87 -43.24 13.40
C PHE A 445 12.81 -44.33 13.60
N GLU A 446 13.17 -45.38 14.34
CA GLU A 446 12.20 -46.39 14.79
C GLU A 446 11.47 -45.84 16.03
N VAL A 447 10.14 -45.71 15.94
CA VAL A 447 9.35 -45.00 16.96
C VAL A 447 8.59 -45.99 17.83
N ILE A 448 8.78 -45.86 19.14
CA ILE A 448 7.98 -46.51 20.17
C ILE A 448 7.16 -45.43 20.87
N HIS A 449 5.85 -45.64 21.01
CA HIS A 449 4.97 -44.68 21.64
C HIS A 449 4.56 -45.10 23.05
N TYR A 450 4.60 -44.14 23.99
CA TYR A 450 3.94 -44.25 25.29
C TYR A 450 2.72 -43.32 25.35
N GLY A 451 1.84 -43.56 26.31
CA GLY A 451 0.57 -42.86 26.44
C GLY A 451 0.21 -42.45 27.87
N VAL A 452 -1.08 -42.13 28.03
CA VAL A 452 -1.70 -41.86 29.31
C VAL A 452 -2.61 -43.02 29.70
N ARG A 453 -2.81 -43.22 31.01
CA ARG A 453 -3.81 -44.15 31.53
C ARG A 453 -5.21 -43.64 31.26
N LYS A 454 -6.14 -44.56 31.01
CA LYS A 454 -7.53 -44.21 30.66
C LYS A 454 -8.33 -43.68 31.86
N GLU A 455 -7.93 -44.05 33.07
CA GLU A 455 -8.68 -43.77 34.29
C GLU A 455 -8.49 -42.34 34.78
N ASP A 456 -7.29 -41.77 34.60
CA ASP A 456 -6.91 -40.45 35.14
C ASP A 456 -6.24 -39.52 34.12
N GLU A 457 -6.06 -39.97 32.87
CA GLU A 457 -5.45 -39.19 31.77
C GLU A 457 -4.02 -38.70 32.08
N GLN A 458 -3.34 -39.33 33.04
CA GLN A 458 -1.93 -39.05 33.37
C GLN A 458 -0.99 -40.04 32.67
N ILE A 459 0.26 -39.66 32.45
CA ILE A 459 1.28 -40.52 31.83
C ILE A 459 1.39 -41.85 32.57
N ASP A 460 1.37 -42.95 31.81
CA ASP A 460 1.63 -44.30 32.34
C ASP A 460 3.14 -44.54 32.47
N TYR A 461 3.69 -44.16 33.62
CA TYR A 461 5.12 -44.32 33.90
C TYR A 461 5.55 -45.79 34.03
N GLU A 462 4.65 -46.69 34.44
CA GLU A 462 4.96 -48.13 34.54
C GLU A 462 5.06 -48.76 33.14
N GLU A 463 4.13 -48.42 32.25
CA GLU A 463 4.24 -48.81 30.83
C GLU A 463 5.46 -48.18 30.17
N LEU A 464 5.72 -46.90 30.42
CA LEU A 464 6.88 -46.18 29.88
C LEU A 464 8.19 -46.88 30.25
N GLU A 465 8.37 -47.27 31.51
CA GLU A 465 9.56 -48.01 31.97
C GLU A 465 9.68 -49.39 31.30
N ARG A 466 8.57 -50.10 31.08
CA ARG A 466 8.56 -51.41 30.40
C ARG A 466 8.93 -51.31 28.91
N LEU A 467 8.63 -50.18 28.27
CA LEU A 467 8.90 -49.94 26.84
C LEU A 467 10.32 -49.45 26.56
N ALA A 468 10.99 -48.85 27.55
CA ALA A 468 12.36 -48.34 27.48
C ALA A 468 13.39 -49.46 27.60
#